data_AF-A0A821WLA0-F1
#
_entry.id   AF-A0A821WLA0-F1
#
_cell.length_a   1.000
_cell.length_b   1.000
_cell.length_c   1.000
_cell.angle_alpha   90.00
_cell.angle_beta   90.00
_cell.angle_gamma   90.00
#
_symmetry.space_group_name_H-M   'P 1'
#
loop_
_entity.id
_entity.type
_entity.pdbx_description
1 polymer ?
#
loop_
_entity_poly.entity_id
_entity_poly.type
_entity_poly.pdbx_seq_one_letter_code
_entity_poly.pdbx_strand_id
1 'polypeptide(L)' 'YHIATGSEDNLCKIWDLRPIKNVYNIAAHESLVSTVKFQRTEGHYLVTVSYDNTIKSWTHPIWSALYSSKGHE' A
#
# COMPACT_ATOMS: atom_id res chain seq x y z
N TYR A 1 11.34 6.09 -9.70
CA TYR A 1 11.59 6.02 -8.25
C TYR A 1 10.25 6.15 -7.58
N HIS A 2 9.66 5.04 -7.13
CA HIS A 2 8.34 5.08 -6.48
C HIS A 2 8.49 5.00 -4.98
N ILE A 3 7.74 5.82 -4.26
CA ILE A 3 7.58 5.73 -2.79
C ILE A 3 6.13 5.43 -2.50
N ALA A 4 5.90 4.52 -1.55
CA ALA A 4 4.59 4.29 -0.98
C ALA A 4 4.55 4.85 0.44
N THR A 5 3.48 5.57 0.78
CA THR A 5 3.24 6.14 2.12
C THR A 5 1.85 5.74 2.59
N GLY A 6 1.75 5.20 3.80
CA GLY A 6 0.46 5.03 4.49
C GLY A 6 0.13 6.25 5.33
N SER A 7 -1.14 6.61 5.41
CA SER A 7 -1.65 7.67 6.29
C SER A 7 -2.69 7.10 7.26
N GLU A 8 -2.99 7.87 8.32
CA GLU A 8 -4.11 7.63 9.23
C GLU A 8 -5.48 7.77 8.53
N ASP A 9 -5.50 8.38 7.34
CA ASP A 9 -6.68 8.48 6.48
C ASP A 9 -7.08 7.13 5.85
N ASN A 10 -6.49 6.02 6.28
CA ASN A 10 -6.68 4.65 5.77
C ASN A 10 -6.22 4.45 4.30
N LEU A 11 -5.59 5.48 3.72
CA LEU A 11 -5.12 5.49 2.34
C LEU A 11 -3.63 5.16 2.27
N CYS A 12 -3.27 4.38 1.25
CA CYS A 12 -1.90 4.22 0.78
C CYS A 12 -1.71 5.04 -0.49
N LYS A 13 -0.78 5.99 -0.44
CA LYS A 13 -0.45 6.87 -1.56
C LYS A 13 0.87 6.43 -2.19
N ILE A 14 0.90 6.37 -3.51
CA ILE A 14 2.12 6.07 -4.27
C ILE A 14 2.56 7.33 -5.03
N TRP A 15 3.84 7.65 -4.88
CA TRP A 15 4.47 8.86 -5.39
C TRP A 15 5.57 8.48 -6.37
N ASP A 16 5.63 9.14 -7.52
CA ASP A 16 6.81 9.14 -8.37
C ASP A 16 7.69 10.32 -8.00
N LEU A 17 8.91 10.05 -7.55
CA LEU A 17 9.88 11.06 -7.14
C LEU A 17 10.49 11.84 -8.30
N ARG A 18 10.40 11.36 -9.55
CA ARG A 18 10.92 12.11 -10.70
C ARG A 18 10.16 13.42 -10.89
N PRO A 19 8.81 13.41 -11.01
CA PRO A 19 8.01 14.63 -11.00
C PRO A 19 7.49 15.03 -9.60
N ILE A 20 7.80 14.26 -8.53
CA ILE A 20 7.20 14.37 -7.18
C ILE A 20 5.68 14.49 -7.28
N LYS A 21 5.07 13.51 -7.95
CA LYS A 21 3.62 13.49 -8.19
C LYS A 21 3.00 12.26 -7.54
N ASN A 22 1.84 12.46 -6.91
CA ASN A 22 0.99 11.36 -6.50
C ASN A 22 0.42 10.69 -7.77
N VAL A 23 0.78 9.42 -7.97
CA VAL A 23 0.36 8.65 -9.13
C VAL A 23 -0.87 7.80 -8.78
N TYR A 24 -0.93 7.29 -7.55
CA TYR A 24 -2.02 6.44 -7.09
C TYR A 24 -2.45 6.76 -5.67
N ASN A 25 -3.77 6.68 -5.44
CA ASN A 25 -4.40 6.67 -4.12
C ASN A 25 -5.15 5.35 -3.97
N ILE A 26 -4.65 4.49 -3.09
CA ILE A 26 -5.19 3.16 -2.85
C ILE A 26 -5.92 3.20 -1.51
N ALA A 27 -7.23 2.96 -1.54
CA ALA A 27 -8.01 2.75 -0.32
C ALA A 27 -7.65 1.36 0.25
N ALA A 28 -6.59 1.33 1.06
CA ALA A 28 -6.00 0.08 1.45
C ALA A 28 -6.81 -0.60 2.55
N HIS A 29 -7.12 0.13 3.61
CA HIS A 29 -7.69 -0.43 4.84
C HIS A 29 -8.91 0.35 5.32
N GLU A 30 -9.60 -0.18 6.33
CA GLU A 30 -10.69 0.52 7.02
C GLU A 30 -10.20 1.25 8.28
N SER A 31 -8.94 0.99 8.67
CA SER A 31 -8.27 1.62 9.81
C SER A 31 -6.84 2.03 9.47
N LEU A 32 -6.17 2.67 10.43
CA LEU A 32 -4.85 3.26 10.30
C LEU A 32 -3.83 2.27 9.75
N VAL A 33 -3.17 2.65 8.66
CA VAL A 33 -2.13 1.83 8.03
C VAL A 33 -0.86 1.93 8.87
N SER A 34 -0.54 0.87 9.60
CA SER A 34 0.60 0.84 10.51
C SER A 34 1.92 0.66 9.76
N THR A 35 1.91 -0.12 8.68
CA THR A 35 3.12 -0.33 7.87
C THR A 35 2.82 -0.52 6.40
N VAL A 36 3.74 -0.02 5.58
CA VAL A 36 3.72 -0.14 4.13
C VAL A 36 5.10 -0.60 3.67
N LYS A 37 5.14 -1.71 2.94
CA LYS A 37 6.36 -2.27 2.37
C LYS A 37 6.23 -2.40 0.87
N PHE A 38 7.23 -1.90 0.16
CA PHE A 38 7.32 -1.96 -1.29
C PHE A 38 8.46 -2.90 -1.69
N GLN A 39 8.24 -3.75 -2.70
CA GLN A 39 9.30 -4.59 -3.25
C GLN A 39 10.32 -3.72 -3.99
N ARG A 40 11.57 -3.72 -3.50
CA ARG A 40 12.65 -2.87 -4.04
C ARG A 40 13.19 -3.30 -5.41
N THR A 41 13.17 -4.60 -5.73
CA THR A 41 13.91 -5.15 -6.88
C THR A 41 13.11 -5.11 -8.17
N GLU A 42 11.83 -5.49 -8.14
CA GLU A 42 10.97 -5.53 -9.33
C GLU A 42 9.80 -4.52 -9.25
N GLY A 43 9.57 -3.88 -8.11
CA GLY A 43 8.54 -2.83 -7.96
C GLY A 43 7.09 -3.26 -8.21
N HIS A 44 6.83 -4.57 -8.32
CA HIS A 44 5.52 -5.09 -8.70
C HIS A 44 4.59 -5.38 -7.54
N TYR A 45 5.11 -5.46 -6.31
CA TYR A 45 4.32 -5.83 -5.13
C TYR A 45 4.43 -4.78 -4.02
N LEU A 46 3.27 -4.45 -3.46
CA LEU A 46 3.11 -3.60 -2.29
C LEU A 46 2.35 -4.40 -1.22
N VAL A 47 2.83 -4.37 0.01
CA VAL A 47 2.16 -4.97 1.16
C VAL A 47 1.82 -3.86 2.13
N THR A 48 0.57 -3.86 2.58
CA THR A 48 0.03 -2.91 3.55
C THR A 48 -0.55 -3.69 4.72
N VAL A 49 -0.30 -3.20 5.93
CA VAL A 49 -0.84 -3.77 7.17
C VAL A 49 -1.49 -2.65 7.95
N SER A 50 -2.62 -2.95 8.57
CA SER A 50 -3.41 -1.99 9.35
C SER A 50 -3.78 -2.56 10.72
N TYR A 51 -4.20 -1.66 11.61
CA TYR A 51 -4.80 -1.98 12.90
C TYR A 51 -6.18 -2.65 12.78
N ASP A 52 -6.74 -2.76 11.57
CA ASP A 52 -7.92 -3.59 11.31
C ASP A 52 -7.63 -5.12 11.35
N ASN A 53 -6.41 -5.50 11.75
CA ASN A 53 -5.86 -6.86 11.79
C ASN A 53 -5.82 -7.54 10.41
N THR A 54 -5.94 -6.76 9.33
CA THR A 54 -5.82 -7.24 7.96
C THR A 54 -4.48 -6.89 7.37
N ILE A 55 -3.98 -7.81 6.56
CA ILE A 55 -2.83 -7.62 5.69
C ILE A 55 -3.36 -7.68 4.27
N LYS A 56 -3.01 -6.68 3.46
CA LYS A 56 -3.37 -6.64 2.04
C LYS A 56 -2.14 -6.56 1.17
N SER A 57 -2.16 -7.29 0.07
CA SER A 57 -1.13 -7.21 -0.97
C SER A 57 -1.71 -6.67 -2.26
N TRP A 58 -0.92 -5.85 -2.94
CA TRP A 58 -1.31 -5.13 -4.14
C TRP A 58 -0.25 -5.33 -5.22
N THR A 59 -0.70 -5.40 -6.47
CA THR A 59 0.23 -5.46 -7.61
C THR A 59 0.07 -4.32 -8.60
N HIS A 60 1.20 -3.86 -9.12
CA HIS A 60 1.27 -2.93 -10.24
C HIS A 60 1.01 -3.68 -11.56
N PRO A 61 0.31 -3.12 -12.58
CA PRO A 61 -0.10 -1.72 -12.75
C PRO A 61 -1.53 -1.36 -12.29
N ILE A 62 -2.36 -2.35 -11.98
CA ILE A 62 -3.79 -2.12 -11.70
C ILE A 62 -4.02 -1.73 -10.23
N TRP A 63 -3.03 -1.91 -9.35
CA TRP A 63 -3.12 -1.72 -7.89
C TRP A 63 -4.40 -2.33 -7.32
N SER A 64 -4.70 -3.54 -7.76
CA SER A 64 -5.83 -4.31 -7.24
C SER A 64 -5.39 -5.11 -6.03
N ALA A 65 -6.27 -5.24 -5.05
CA ALA A 65 -6.04 -6.07 -3.87
C ALA A 65 -6.00 -7.53 -4.32
N LEU A 66 -4.82 -8.13 -4.31
CA LEU A 66 -4.59 -9.50 -4.74
C LEU A 66 -4.89 -10.49 -3.62
N TYR A 67 -4.59 -10.08 -2.40
CA TYR A 67 -4.79 -10.89 -1.23
C TYR A 67 -5.19 -10.01 -0.07
N SER A 68 -6.18 -10.45 0.70
CA SER A 68 -6.54 -9.88 1.99
C SER A 68 -6.65 -11.01 2.99
N SER A 69 -5.77 -11.01 4.00
CA SER A 69 -5.82 -11.98 5.10
C SER A 69 -5.97 -11.26 6.42
N LYS A 70 -6.91 -11.73 7.25
CA LYS A 70 -6.91 -11.46 8.68
C LYS A 70 -5.99 -12.49 9.33
N GLY A 71 -4.88 -12.02 9.91
CA GLY A 71 -3.85 -12.91 10.44
C GLY A 71 -3.39 -12.56 11.85
N HIS A 72 -3.81 -11.41 12.37
CA HIS A 72 -3.43 -10.98 13.72
C HIS A 72 -4.66 -11.02 14.63
N GLU A 73 -4.58 -11.85 15.67
CA GLU A 73 -5.36 -11.76 16.90
C GLU A 73 -4.45 -11.25 18.02
#